data_AF-A0A344USM4-F1
#
_entry.id   AF-A0A344USM4-F1
#
_cell.length_a   1.000
_cell.length_b   1.000
_cell.length_c   1.000
_cell.angle_alpha   90.00
_cell.angle_beta   90.00
_cell.angle_gamma   90.00
#
_symmetry.space_group_name_H-M   'P 1'
#
loop_
_entity.id
_entity.type
_entity.pdbx_description
1 polymer ?
#
loop_
_entity_poly.entity_id
_entity_poly.type
_entity_poly.pdbx_seq_one_letter_code
_entity_poly.pdbx_strand_id
1 'polypeptide(L)'
;MRHVLIIAGGSGTRLWPLSRQGEPKQLLDLIDGLSLLRMSYERVKGLVPDENILVCTGSAYADVVSSQLPELPRQNILGEPVGRDSLNAVAWPAALIADRDPDAVIATVTADHIIRPVDDFRAALDRAFQLAEEDAELMVTFGVVPTEPNTGYGYLHRGLRLPGGQGACDVLEFAEKPSLELARRYLDSGEYWWNSGMFVWRAATLLDVLAELRPRTRSAIEDLVADPSRLVEIYPTLEKISVDFAVMEPVSLGRAGARVVAVPLDIQWYDVGSFESLAPHLPDDRHGNHVGGLTVSLDSDGNLLINQRPNAVLAVAGLHRMAVVATDRATLVVPLSESQKVKDLVAEVAAQVGGEFA
;
A
#
# COMPACT_ATOMS: atom_id res chain seq x y z
N MET A 1 -1.64 -18.15 15.57
CA MET A 1 -1.56 -16.85 16.31
C MET A 1 -1.84 -15.68 15.35
N ARG A 2 -1.99 -14.44 15.84
CA ARG A 2 -2.12 -13.26 14.97
C ARG A 2 -0.75 -12.76 14.54
N HIS A 3 -0.62 -12.45 13.25
CA HIS A 3 0.56 -11.86 12.61
C HIS A 3 0.17 -10.66 11.77
N VAL A 4 1.11 -9.75 11.55
CA VAL A 4 0.94 -8.61 10.65
C VAL A 4 2.05 -8.64 9.60
N LEU A 5 1.66 -8.53 8.34
CA LEU A 5 2.55 -8.37 7.20
C LEU A 5 2.39 -6.96 6.64
N ILE A 6 3.45 -6.16 6.73
CA ILE A 6 3.52 -4.86 6.06
C ILE A 6 4.16 -5.05 4.69
N ILE A 7 3.39 -4.83 3.62
CA ILE A 7 3.96 -4.79 2.26
C ILE A 7 4.52 -3.39 1.99
N ALA A 8 5.83 -3.32 1.82
CA ALA A 8 6.62 -2.12 1.58
C ALA A 8 7.25 -2.18 0.18
N GLY A 9 6.40 -2.47 -0.82
CA GLY A 9 6.73 -2.49 -2.24
C GLY A 9 6.48 -1.15 -2.92
N GLY A 10 6.84 -1.07 -4.21
CA GLY A 10 6.63 0.11 -5.05
C GLY A 10 7.92 0.89 -5.33
N SER A 11 8.16 1.19 -6.60
CA SER A 11 9.32 1.99 -7.04
C SER A 11 9.19 3.48 -6.69
N GLY A 12 8.02 3.93 -6.24
CA GLY A 12 7.79 5.30 -5.79
C GLY A 12 7.81 6.38 -6.88
N THR A 13 8.12 6.07 -8.15
CA THR A 13 8.47 7.04 -9.21
C THR A 13 7.54 8.23 -9.42
N ARG A 14 6.29 8.16 -8.95
CA ARG A 14 5.33 9.27 -9.01
C ARG A 14 5.60 10.39 -7.99
N LEU A 15 6.48 10.17 -7.02
CA LEU A 15 7.00 11.19 -6.10
C LEU A 15 8.45 11.61 -6.44
N TRP A 16 8.93 11.31 -7.65
CA TRP A 16 10.18 11.89 -8.12
C TRP A 16 10.08 13.43 -8.11
N PRO A 17 11.10 14.18 -7.68
CA PRO A 17 12.47 13.76 -7.39
C PRO A 17 12.74 13.35 -5.94
N LEU A 18 11.73 13.27 -5.07
CA LEU A 18 11.91 12.80 -3.69
C LEU A 18 12.22 11.31 -3.68
N SER A 19 11.43 10.52 -4.42
CA SER A 19 11.68 9.10 -4.60
C SER A 19 12.56 8.85 -5.83
N ARG A 20 13.50 7.91 -5.72
CA ARG A 20 14.40 7.49 -6.81
C ARG A 20 14.86 6.05 -6.62
N GLN A 21 15.62 5.52 -7.58
CA GLN A 21 16.31 4.25 -7.35
C GLN A 21 17.21 4.34 -6.10
N GLY A 22 17.01 3.45 -5.14
CA GLY A 22 17.71 3.45 -3.85
C GLY A 22 16.95 4.14 -2.71
N GLU A 23 15.95 4.97 -3.01
CA GLU A 23 15.19 5.73 -2.03
C GLU A 23 13.68 5.73 -2.38
N PRO A 24 12.97 4.63 -2.08
CA PRO A 24 11.58 4.45 -2.47
C PRO A 24 10.63 5.24 -1.57
N LYS A 25 9.43 5.56 -2.08
CA LYS A 25 8.50 6.52 -1.45
C LYS A 25 8.18 6.26 0.01
N GLN A 26 8.03 4.99 0.39
CA GLN A 26 7.63 4.57 1.72
C GLN A 26 8.70 4.81 2.78
N LEU A 27 9.95 5.02 2.37
CA LEU A 27 11.08 5.31 3.25
C LEU A 27 11.35 6.82 3.39
N LEU A 28 10.62 7.67 2.65
CA LEU A 28 10.78 9.12 2.70
C LEU A 28 10.13 9.70 3.96
N ASP A 29 10.90 10.46 4.73
CA ASP A 29 10.42 11.19 5.93
C ASP A 29 9.63 12.43 5.50
N LEU A 30 8.35 12.24 5.16
CA LEU A 30 7.51 13.29 4.58
C LEU A 30 6.52 13.89 5.57
N ILE A 31 6.03 13.13 6.54
CA ILE A 31 4.89 13.54 7.37
C ILE A 31 5.33 13.56 8.82
N ASP A 32 5.37 14.75 9.43
CA ASP A 32 5.80 14.97 10.81
C ASP A 32 7.18 14.35 11.14
N GLY A 33 8.07 14.28 10.14
CA GLY A 33 9.40 13.68 10.26
C GLY A 33 9.40 12.15 10.30
N LEU A 34 8.28 11.50 9.99
CA LEU A 34 8.16 10.05 9.88
C LEU A 34 8.03 9.61 8.42
N SER A 35 8.60 8.45 8.12
CA SER A 35 8.34 7.74 6.87
C SER A 35 6.97 7.07 6.87
N LEU A 36 6.38 6.86 5.69
CA LEU A 36 5.11 6.13 5.56
C LEU A 36 5.24 4.70 6.12
N LEU A 37 6.39 4.06 5.92
CA LEU A 37 6.71 2.76 6.53
C LEU A 37 6.66 2.85 8.05
N ARG A 38 7.31 3.85 8.66
CA ARG A 38 7.30 4.02 10.12
C ARG A 38 5.88 4.26 10.62
N MET A 39 5.11 5.12 9.96
CA MET A 39 3.71 5.34 10.28
C MET A 39 2.90 4.04 10.20
N SER A 40 3.13 3.21 9.18
CA SER A 40 2.44 1.92 9.04
C SER A 40 2.76 0.96 10.19
N TYR A 41 4.03 0.87 10.59
CA TYR A 41 4.45 0.10 11.77
C TYR A 41 3.80 0.62 13.06
N GLU A 42 3.83 1.93 13.31
CA GLU A 42 3.23 2.51 14.53
C GLU A 42 1.73 2.21 14.61
N ARG A 43 1.00 2.17 13.48
CA ARG A 43 -0.42 1.80 13.47
C ARG A 43 -0.68 0.38 13.98
N VAL A 44 0.23 -0.56 13.75
CA VAL A 44 0.03 -1.96 14.11
C VAL A 44 0.79 -2.37 15.39
N LYS A 45 1.73 -1.53 15.83
CA LYS A 45 2.49 -1.73 17.07
C LYS A 45 1.56 -1.94 18.27
N GLY A 46 1.80 -3.01 19.01
CA GLY A 46 1.02 -3.39 20.19
C GLY A 46 -0.28 -4.15 19.89
N LEU A 47 -0.69 -4.31 18.62
CA LEU A 47 -1.77 -5.25 18.25
C LEU A 47 -1.29 -6.70 18.27
N VAL A 48 -0.04 -6.92 17.89
CA VAL A 48 0.66 -8.19 17.98
C VAL A 48 2.07 -7.94 18.53
N PRO A 49 2.75 -8.95 19.11
CA PRO A 49 4.16 -8.83 19.47
C PRO A 49 5.03 -8.46 18.26
N ASP A 50 6.11 -7.71 18.46
CA ASP A 50 7.00 -7.26 17.37
C ASP A 50 7.61 -8.45 16.59
N GLU A 51 7.82 -9.60 17.25
CA GLU A 51 8.26 -10.84 16.60
C GLU A 51 7.25 -11.43 15.59
N ASN A 52 5.99 -11.02 15.65
CA ASN A 52 4.92 -11.44 14.72
C ASN A 52 4.60 -10.36 13.68
N ILE A 53 5.41 -9.29 13.60
CA ILE A 53 5.32 -8.27 12.56
C ILE A 53 6.42 -8.54 11.54
N LEU A 54 6.03 -8.71 10.27
CA LEU A 54 6.93 -8.90 9.14
C LEU A 54 6.79 -7.74 8.17
N VAL A 55 7.89 -7.44 7.47
CA VAL A 55 7.92 -6.46 6.37
C VAL A 55 8.41 -7.16 5.12
N CYS A 56 7.62 -7.13 4.05
CA CYS A 56 8.05 -7.59 2.73
C CYS A 56 8.40 -6.38 1.86
N THR A 57 9.64 -6.30 1.38
CA THR A 57 10.17 -5.15 0.64
C THR A 57 11.18 -5.60 -0.41
N GLY A 58 11.66 -4.68 -1.26
CA GLY A 58 12.78 -5.00 -2.15
C GLY A 58 14.05 -5.29 -1.34
N SER A 59 14.79 -6.33 -1.73
CA SER A 59 16.05 -6.75 -1.07
C SER A 59 17.08 -5.62 -0.95
N ALA A 60 17.15 -4.72 -1.94
CA ALA A 60 18.00 -3.54 -1.92
C ALA A 60 17.66 -2.54 -0.79
N TYR A 61 16.47 -2.62 -0.20
CA TYR A 61 15.98 -1.71 0.84
C TYR A 61 15.99 -2.34 2.24
N ALA A 62 16.34 -3.63 2.37
CA ALA A 62 16.24 -4.36 3.63
C ALA A 62 17.09 -3.76 4.77
N ASP A 63 18.24 -3.16 4.46
CA ASP A 63 19.06 -2.46 5.46
C ASP A 63 18.38 -1.16 5.94
N VAL A 64 17.82 -0.38 5.03
CA VAL A 64 17.12 0.89 5.35
C VAL A 64 15.83 0.63 6.11
N VAL A 65 15.06 -0.39 5.72
CA VAL A 65 13.87 -0.83 6.47
C VAL A 65 14.22 -1.20 7.90
N SER A 66 15.33 -1.92 8.09
CA SER A 66 15.79 -2.33 9.41
C SER A 66 16.30 -1.19 10.28
N SER A 67 16.85 -0.13 9.69
CA SER A 67 17.26 1.05 10.44
C SER A 67 16.06 1.92 10.84
N GLN A 68 15.00 1.97 10.02
CA GLN A 68 13.77 2.69 10.35
C GLN A 68 12.88 1.93 11.35
N LEU A 69 12.98 0.60 11.38
CA LEU A 69 12.20 -0.28 12.25
C LEU A 69 13.11 -1.15 13.14
N PRO A 70 13.91 -0.56 14.04
CA PRO A 70 14.86 -1.29 14.87
C PRO A 70 14.21 -2.25 15.87
N GLU A 71 12.90 -2.11 16.13
CA GLU A 71 12.14 -3.02 16.98
C GLU A 71 11.92 -4.40 16.34
N LEU A 72 11.94 -4.49 15.00
CA LEU A 72 11.67 -5.74 14.31
C LEU A 72 12.91 -6.62 14.23
N PRO A 73 12.79 -7.94 14.48
CA PRO A 73 13.88 -8.87 14.22
C PRO A 73 14.30 -8.81 12.75
N ARG A 74 15.62 -8.85 12.48
CA ARG A 74 16.11 -8.75 11.09
C ARG A 74 15.57 -9.87 10.19
N GLN A 75 15.33 -11.07 10.74
CA GLN A 75 14.72 -12.18 9.99
C GLN A 75 13.26 -11.94 9.56
N ASN A 76 12.58 -10.93 10.12
CA ASN A 76 11.22 -10.55 9.76
C ASN A 76 11.17 -9.53 8.62
N ILE A 77 12.33 -9.06 8.15
CA ILE A 77 12.44 -8.18 6.98
C ILE A 77 12.78 -9.04 5.78
N LEU A 78 11.77 -9.31 4.97
CA LEU A 78 11.83 -10.18 3.80
C LEU A 78 12.13 -9.35 2.55
N GLY A 79 13.24 -9.67 1.89
CA GLY A 79 13.74 -8.96 0.72
C GLY A 79 13.43 -9.65 -0.60
N GLU A 80 12.52 -9.09 -1.40
CA GLU A 80 12.24 -9.52 -2.77
C GLU A 80 13.44 -9.20 -3.68
N PRO A 81 13.98 -10.18 -4.45
CA PRO A 81 15.08 -9.92 -5.38
C PRO A 81 14.63 -9.08 -6.58
N VAL A 82 13.36 -9.15 -6.96
CA VAL A 82 12.75 -8.38 -8.04
C VAL A 82 11.27 -8.20 -7.77
N GLY A 83 10.73 -7.02 -8.10
CA GLY A 83 9.30 -6.74 -7.92
C GLY A 83 8.42 -7.61 -8.82
N ARG A 84 7.51 -8.38 -8.21
CA ARG A 84 6.55 -9.25 -8.88
C ARG A 84 5.10 -8.95 -8.52
N ASP A 85 4.83 -7.69 -8.18
CA ASP A 85 3.50 -7.20 -7.76
C ASP A 85 3.03 -7.86 -6.44
N SER A 86 1.83 -7.52 -5.96
CA SER A 86 1.43 -7.80 -4.57
C SER A 86 1.17 -9.27 -4.25
N LEU A 87 0.84 -10.14 -5.23
CA LEU A 87 0.53 -11.54 -4.94
C LEU A 87 1.70 -12.24 -4.24
N ASN A 88 2.91 -12.12 -4.80
CA ASN A 88 4.09 -12.83 -4.30
C ASN A 88 4.60 -12.19 -3.00
N ALA A 89 4.49 -10.86 -2.88
CA ALA A 89 4.82 -10.13 -1.67
C ALA A 89 3.92 -10.51 -0.47
N VAL A 90 2.78 -11.13 -0.73
CA VAL A 90 1.83 -11.64 0.28
C VAL A 90 1.97 -13.15 0.47
N ALA A 91 1.97 -13.91 -0.62
CA ALA A 91 1.93 -15.37 -0.57
C ALA A 91 3.24 -15.98 -0.04
N TRP A 92 4.41 -15.42 -0.39
CA TRP A 92 5.68 -15.93 0.11
C TRP A 92 5.84 -15.74 1.63
N PRO A 93 5.61 -14.54 2.21
CA PRO A 93 5.59 -14.38 3.66
C PRO A 93 4.51 -15.23 4.35
N ALA A 94 3.32 -15.35 3.75
CA ALA A 94 2.26 -16.18 4.31
C ALA A 94 2.66 -17.66 4.42
N ALA A 95 3.37 -18.20 3.43
CA ALA A 95 3.90 -19.55 3.47
C ALA A 95 4.99 -19.73 4.53
N LEU A 96 5.90 -18.76 4.68
CA LEU A 96 6.91 -18.78 5.75
C LEU A 96 6.29 -18.72 7.16
N ILE A 97 5.20 -17.95 7.31
CA ILE A 97 4.45 -17.88 8.57
C ILE A 97 3.73 -19.21 8.82
N ALA A 98 3.03 -19.76 7.82
CA ALA A 98 2.30 -21.03 7.94
C ALA A 98 3.19 -22.22 8.29
N ASP A 99 4.42 -22.26 7.78
CA ASP A 99 5.42 -23.29 8.12
C ASP A 99 5.79 -23.31 9.61
N ARG A 100 5.73 -22.14 10.27
CA ARG A 100 6.04 -21.97 11.69
C ARG A 100 4.80 -22.01 12.59
N ASP A 101 3.67 -21.53 12.08
CA ASP A 101 2.40 -21.39 12.77
C ASP A 101 1.25 -21.74 11.80
N PRO A 102 0.88 -23.02 11.69
CA PRO A 102 -0.15 -23.49 10.74
C PRO A 102 -1.52 -22.85 10.94
N ASP A 103 -1.81 -22.38 12.16
CA ASP A 103 -3.06 -21.72 12.54
C ASP A 103 -2.94 -20.18 12.51
N ALA A 104 -1.93 -19.64 11.83
CA ALA A 104 -1.71 -18.20 11.75
C ALA A 104 -2.85 -17.48 11.04
N VAL A 105 -3.31 -16.37 11.64
CA VAL A 105 -4.14 -15.36 10.98
C VAL A 105 -3.27 -14.15 10.70
N ILE A 106 -3.21 -13.74 9.44
CA ILE A 106 -2.30 -12.71 8.96
C ILE A 106 -3.13 -11.51 8.52
N ALA A 107 -2.86 -10.35 9.10
CA ALA A 107 -3.26 -9.08 8.52
C ALA A 107 -2.19 -8.57 7.56
N THR A 108 -2.52 -8.44 6.29
CA THR A 108 -1.69 -7.76 5.29
C THR A 108 -2.10 -6.30 5.23
N VAL A 109 -1.16 -5.40 5.52
CA VAL A 109 -1.33 -3.94 5.46
C VAL A 109 -0.28 -3.33 4.53
N THR A 110 -0.53 -2.14 3.98
CA THR A 110 0.42 -1.47 3.09
C THR A 110 1.25 -0.42 3.83
N ALA A 111 2.47 -0.19 3.37
CA ALA A 111 3.38 0.78 3.95
C ALA A 111 3.10 2.23 3.53
N ASP A 112 2.25 2.47 2.53
CA ASP A 112 2.13 3.76 1.82
C ASP A 112 0.76 4.44 1.96
N HIS A 113 -0.09 3.96 2.87
CA HIS A 113 -1.36 4.60 3.19
C HIS A 113 -1.25 5.53 4.40
N ILE A 114 -1.98 6.64 4.35
CA ILE A 114 -2.25 7.50 5.52
C ILE A 114 -3.63 7.14 6.06
N ILE A 115 -3.70 6.85 7.35
CA ILE A 115 -4.93 6.40 8.02
C ILE A 115 -5.11 7.16 9.34
N ARG A 116 -6.28 7.79 9.51
CA ARG A 116 -6.65 8.54 10.72
C ARG A 116 -8.17 8.42 11.00
N PRO A 117 -8.62 8.30 12.25
CA PRO A 117 -7.85 8.05 13.46
C PRO A 117 -7.25 6.63 13.51
N VAL A 118 -6.10 6.49 14.17
CA VAL A 118 -5.39 5.19 14.26
C VAL A 118 -6.15 4.19 15.14
N ASP A 119 -6.81 4.66 16.21
CA ASP A 119 -7.53 3.78 17.12
C ASP A 119 -8.75 3.12 16.46
N ASP A 120 -9.48 3.86 15.61
CA ASP A 120 -10.61 3.33 14.85
C ASP A 120 -10.14 2.28 13.82
N PHE A 121 -9.00 2.52 13.17
CA PHE A 121 -8.37 1.53 12.30
C PHE A 121 -7.96 0.27 13.07
N ARG A 122 -7.35 0.42 14.25
CA ARG A 122 -6.98 -0.71 15.11
C ARG A 122 -8.19 -1.54 15.53
N ALA A 123 -9.30 -0.89 15.86
CA ALA A 123 -10.56 -1.57 16.18
C ALA A 123 -11.12 -2.35 14.99
N ALA A 124 -11.11 -1.75 13.80
CA ALA A 124 -11.51 -2.45 12.57
C ALA A 124 -10.60 -3.64 12.26
N LEU A 125 -9.29 -3.48 12.43
CA LEU A 125 -8.30 -4.54 12.21
C LEU A 125 -8.47 -5.69 13.20
N ASP A 126 -8.69 -5.40 14.48
CA ASP A 126 -9.02 -6.40 15.50
C ASP A 126 -10.30 -7.17 15.15
N ARG A 127 -11.33 -6.47 14.64
CA ARG A 127 -12.56 -7.13 14.20
C ARG A 127 -12.32 -8.04 12.99
N ALA A 128 -11.48 -7.62 12.05
CA ALA A 128 -11.13 -8.44 10.90
C ALA A 128 -10.36 -9.72 11.32
N PHE A 129 -9.47 -9.62 12.32
CA PHE A 129 -8.85 -10.79 12.93
C PHE A 129 -9.89 -11.74 13.52
N GLN A 130 -10.81 -11.23 14.35
CA GLN A 130 -11.86 -12.05 14.97
C GLN A 130 -12.70 -12.79 13.93
N LEU A 131 -13.08 -12.12 12.82
CA LEU A 131 -13.85 -12.77 11.75
C LEU A 131 -13.10 -13.93 11.10
N ALA A 132 -11.82 -13.76 10.76
CA ALA A 132 -11.00 -14.83 10.19
C ALA A 132 -10.65 -15.95 11.20
N GLU A 133 -10.68 -15.63 12.50
CA GLU A 133 -10.55 -16.60 13.58
C GLU A 133 -11.84 -17.43 13.75
N GLU A 134 -13.00 -16.78 13.70
CA GLU A 134 -14.33 -17.39 13.84
C GLU A 134 -14.69 -18.31 12.67
N ASP A 135 -14.31 -17.96 11.44
CA ASP A 135 -14.60 -18.74 10.23
C ASP A 135 -13.37 -18.78 9.31
N ALA A 136 -12.84 -19.99 9.13
CA ALA A 136 -11.60 -20.23 8.40
C ALA A 136 -11.72 -19.98 6.89
N GLU A 137 -12.93 -19.96 6.33
CA GLU A 137 -13.15 -19.72 4.91
C GLU A 137 -13.19 -18.22 4.57
N LEU A 138 -13.19 -17.34 5.58
CA LEU A 138 -13.27 -15.89 5.36
C LEU A 138 -11.93 -15.28 4.98
N MET A 139 -11.94 -14.56 3.86
CA MET A 139 -10.92 -13.62 3.44
C MET A 139 -11.48 -12.21 3.64
N VAL A 140 -11.03 -11.55 4.70
CA VAL A 140 -11.53 -10.23 5.10
C VAL A 140 -10.76 -9.15 4.34
N THR A 141 -11.46 -8.19 3.76
CA THR A 141 -10.90 -6.92 3.26
C THR A 141 -11.52 -5.75 4.02
N PHE A 142 -11.09 -4.53 3.73
CA PHE A 142 -11.65 -3.32 4.29
C PHE A 142 -12.19 -2.38 3.23
N GLY A 143 -13.42 -1.91 3.44
CA GLY A 143 -14.13 -1.03 2.54
C GLY A 143 -14.17 0.41 3.03
N VAL A 144 -13.76 1.35 2.19
CA VAL A 144 -13.82 2.81 2.45
C VAL A 144 -14.98 3.40 1.66
N VAL A 145 -15.73 4.34 2.25
CA VAL A 145 -16.84 5.00 1.55
C VAL A 145 -16.30 5.87 0.40
N PRO A 146 -16.71 5.63 -0.87
CA PRO A 146 -16.25 6.44 -1.99
C PRO A 146 -16.77 7.87 -1.88
N THR A 147 -15.88 8.84 -2.09
CA THR A 147 -16.23 10.28 -2.15
C THR A 147 -16.14 10.85 -3.56
N GLU A 148 -15.59 10.10 -4.50
CA GLU A 148 -15.39 10.48 -5.90
C GLU A 148 -15.31 9.22 -6.80
N PRO A 149 -15.47 9.34 -8.13
CA PRO A 149 -15.37 8.20 -9.03
C PRO A 149 -13.90 7.92 -9.39
N ASN A 150 -13.11 7.48 -8.41
CA ASN A 150 -11.69 7.21 -8.57
C ASN A 150 -11.46 5.95 -9.43
N THR A 151 -10.62 6.01 -10.47
CA THR A 151 -10.33 4.87 -11.37
C THR A 151 -9.04 4.12 -10.99
N GLY A 152 -8.32 4.60 -9.99
CA GLY A 152 -7.09 3.98 -9.49
C GLY A 152 -7.33 2.94 -8.39
N TYR A 153 -8.53 2.92 -7.80
CA TYR A 153 -8.91 2.00 -6.72
C TYR A 153 -9.76 0.82 -7.21
N GLY A 154 -9.71 -0.27 -6.48
CA GLY A 154 -10.70 -1.34 -6.58
C GLY A 154 -12.01 -0.96 -5.92
N TYR A 155 -13.10 -1.59 -6.33
CA TYR A 155 -14.44 -1.40 -5.77
C TYR A 155 -15.01 -2.73 -5.27
N LEU A 156 -15.74 -2.67 -4.16
CA LEU A 156 -16.35 -3.80 -3.47
C LEU A 156 -17.87 -3.63 -3.51
N HIS A 157 -18.58 -4.49 -4.26
CA HIS A 157 -20.05 -4.51 -4.24
C HIS A 157 -20.53 -5.15 -2.95
N ARG A 158 -21.21 -4.37 -2.11
CA ARG A 158 -21.63 -4.83 -0.78
C ARG A 158 -22.84 -5.73 -0.89
N GLY A 159 -22.73 -6.91 -0.29
CA GLY A 159 -23.81 -7.85 -0.11
C GLY A 159 -24.51 -7.68 1.24
N LEU A 160 -25.03 -8.79 1.76
CA LEU A 160 -25.73 -8.82 3.03
C LEU A 160 -24.76 -8.58 4.19
N ARG A 161 -25.27 -7.93 5.25
CA ARG A 161 -24.54 -7.79 6.50
C ARG A 161 -24.41 -9.13 7.19
N LEU A 162 -23.21 -9.42 7.69
CA LEU A 162 -22.97 -10.61 8.50
C LEU A 162 -23.69 -10.47 9.86
N PRO A 163 -24.47 -11.47 10.30
CA PRO A 163 -25.05 -11.49 11.64
C PRO A 163 -23.96 -11.37 12.71
N GLY A 164 -24.08 -10.42 13.64
CA GLY A 164 -23.05 -10.17 14.66
C GLY A 164 -21.75 -9.54 14.13
N GLY A 165 -21.64 -9.30 12.82
CA GLY A 165 -20.43 -8.83 12.13
C GLY A 165 -20.05 -7.36 12.35
N GLN A 166 -20.70 -6.64 13.28
CA GLN A 166 -20.46 -5.21 13.56
C GLN A 166 -20.39 -4.33 12.31
N GLY A 167 -21.24 -4.58 11.32
CA GLY A 167 -21.29 -3.81 10.07
C GLY A 167 -20.50 -4.40 8.91
N ALA A 168 -19.76 -5.50 9.12
CA ALA A 168 -19.16 -6.26 8.04
C ALA A 168 -20.23 -6.85 7.08
N CYS A 169 -19.92 -6.87 5.80
CA CYS A 169 -20.80 -7.37 4.74
C CYS A 169 -20.10 -8.41 3.88
N ASP A 170 -20.88 -9.29 3.25
CA ASP A 170 -20.39 -10.06 2.10
C ASP A 170 -19.93 -9.11 0.98
N VAL A 171 -18.96 -9.55 0.17
CA VAL A 171 -18.57 -8.88 -1.06
C VAL A 171 -19.06 -9.73 -2.23
N LEU A 172 -20.05 -9.21 -2.98
CA LEU A 172 -20.67 -9.90 -4.11
C LEU A 172 -19.79 -9.87 -5.35
N GLU A 173 -19.02 -8.79 -5.49
CA GLU A 173 -18.14 -8.56 -6.62
C GLU A 173 -16.99 -7.67 -6.14
N PHE A 174 -15.77 -8.05 -6.50
CA PHE A 174 -14.60 -7.19 -6.42
C PHE A 174 -14.25 -6.76 -7.85
N ALA A 175 -14.25 -5.45 -8.11
CA ALA A 175 -13.92 -4.87 -9.41
C ALA A 175 -12.66 -3.99 -9.32
N GLU A 176 -11.53 -4.45 -9.85
CA GLU A 176 -10.26 -3.72 -9.78
C GLU A 176 -10.16 -2.66 -10.89
N LYS A 177 -9.93 -1.40 -10.50
CA LYS A 177 -9.64 -0.25 -11.40
C LYS A 177 -10.62 -0.11 -12.57
N PRO A 178 -11.91 0.15 -12.29
CA PRO A 178 -12.94 0.27 -13.32
C PRO A 178 -12.73 1.51 -14.21
N SER A 179 -13.43 1.55 -15.35
CA SER A 179 -13.50 2.77 -16.18
C SER A 179 -14.18 3.91 -15.42
N LEU A 180 -13.91 5.16 -15.81
CA LEU A 180 -14.52 6.35 -15.17
C LEU A 180 -16.06 6.30 -15.19
N GLU A 181 -16.65 5.77 -16.27
CA GLU A 181 -18.10 5.59 -16.38
C GLU A 181 -18.64 4.59 -15.35
N LEU A 182 -17.93 3.47 -15.16
CA LEU A 182 -18.28 2.48 -14.13
C LEU A 182 -18.08 3.03 -12.72
N ALA A 183 -16.95 3.70 -12.45
CA ALA A 183 -16.68 4.33 -11.16
C ALA A 183 -17.76 5.35 -10.77
N ARG A 184 -18.27 6.14 -11.73
CA ARG A 184 -19.42 7.04 -11.50
C ARG A 184 -20.67 6.29 -11.13
N ARG A 185 -21.00 5.22 -11.86
CA ARG A 185 -22.17 4.37 -11.53
C ARG A 185 -22.06 3.72 -10.15
N TYR A 186 -20.86 3.27 -9.77
CA TYR A 186 -20.61 2.69 -8.45
C TYR A 186 -20.76 3.71 -7.32
N LEU A 187 -20.27 4.93 -7.54
CA LEU A 187 -20.46 6.04 -6.60
C LEU A 187 -21.94 6.42 -6.48
N ASP A 188 -22.62 6.63 -7.60
CA ASP A 188 -24.01 7.09 -7.65
C ASP A 188 -24.99 6.07 -7.05
N SER A 189 -24.69 4.77 -7.13
CA SER A 189 -25.52 3.73 -6.51
C SER A 189 -25.43 3.74 -4.98
N GLY A 190 -24.30 4.18 -4.43
CA GLY A 190 -24.00 4.07 -3.00
C GLY A 190 -23.85 2.63 -2.51
N GLU A 191 -23.83 1.63 -3.40
CA GLU A 191 -23.75 0.21 -3.04
C GLU A 191 -22.31 -0.29 -2.91
N TYR A 192 -21.34 0.47 -3.42
CA TYR A 192 -19.95 0.06 -3.46
C TYR A 192 -19.08 0.77 -2.41
N TRP A 193 -18.05 0.07 -1.94
CA TRP A 193 -16.92 0.65 -1.21
C TRP A 193 -15.67 0.63 -2.08
N TRP A 194 -14.71 1.50 -1.80
CA TRP A 194 -13.35 1.32 -2.30
C TRP A 194 -12.67 0.18 -1.55
N ASN A 195 -11.91 -0.64 -2.28
CA ASN A 195 -10.97 -1.59 -1.71
C ASN A 195 -9.77 -0.83 -1.15
N SER A 196 -9.49 -1.02 0.14
CA SER A 196 -8.33 -0.39 0.78
C SER A 196 -6.99 -1.04 0.45
N GLY A 197 -6.97 -2.21 -0.20
CA GLY A 197 -5.75 -3.00 -0.45
C GLY A 197 -5.16 -3.67 0.80
N MET A 198 -5.90 -3.69 1.91
CA MET A 198 -5.55 -4.38 3.15
C MET A 198 -6.45 -5.58 3.36
N PHE A 199 -5.91 -6.64 3.94
CA PHE A 199 -6.60 -7.92 4.05
C PHE A 199 -6.29 -8.65 5.35
N VAL A 200 -7.20 -9.51 5.80
CA VAL A 200 -6.98 -10.43 6.92
C VAL A 200 -7.52 -11.82 6.57
N TRP A 201 -6.71 -12.85 6.73
CA TRP A 201 -7.08 -14.24 6.44
C TRP A 201 -6.23 -15.21 7.25
N ARG A 202 -6.67 -16.47 7.33
CA ARG A 202 -5.77 -17.55 7.72
C ARG A 202 -4.74 -17.79 6.64
N ALA A 203 -3.50 -18.04 7.05
CA ALA A 203 -2.40 -18.32 6.14
C ALA A 203 -2.71 -19.56 5.28
N ALA A 204 -3.22 -20.63 5.90
CA ALA A 204 -3.65 -21.85 5.22
C ALA A 204 -4.70 -21.56 4.13
N THR A 205 -5.75 -20.80 4.45
CA THR A 205 -6.83 -20.45 3.50
C THR A 205 -6.30 -19.72 2.27
N LEU A 206 -5.42 -18.74 2.45
CA LEU A 206 -4.78 -18.06 1.31
C LEU A 206 -3.99 -19.06 0.44
N LEU A 207 -3.21 -19.95 1.06
CA LEU A 207 -2.39 -20.91 0.34
C LEU A 207 -3.25 -21.94 -0.41
N ASP A 208 -4.36 -22.38 0.17
CA ASP A 208 -5.29 -23.33 -0.47
C ASP A 208 -6.00 -22.70 -1.67
N VAL A 209 -6.48 -21.46 -1.51
CA VAL A 209 -7.01 -20.68 -2.64
C VAL A 209 -5.94 -20.49 -3.72
N LEU A 210 -4.69 -20.25 -3.35
CA LEU A 210 -3.59 -20.14 -4.30
C LEU A 210 -3.32 -21.48 -5.02
N ALA A 211 -3.49 -22.62 -4.35
CA ALA A 211 -3.33 -23.95 -4.96
C ALA A 211 -4.41 -24.20 -6.04
N GLU A 212 -5.64 -23.74 -5.82
CA GLU A 212 -6.73 -23.83 -6.78
C GLU A 212 -6.53 -22.88 -7.97
N LEU A 213 -6.25 -21.60 -7.68
CA LEU A 213 -6.26 -20.54 -8.69
C LEU A 213 -4.93 -20.38 -9.42
N ARG A 214 -3.80 -20.63 -8.74
CA ARG A 214 -2.43 -20.39 -9.24
C ARG A 214 -1.46 -21.50 -8.75
N PRO A 215 -1.69 -22.78 -9.11
CA PRO A 215 -0.93 -23.92 -8.60
C PRO A 215 0.59 -23.84 -8.85
N ARG A 216 1.01 -23.20 -9.96
CA ARG A 216 2.44 -22.98 -10.24
C ARG A 216 3.09 -22.03 -9.24
N THR A 217 2.41 -20.93 -8.90
CA THR A 217 2.88 -19.97 -7.90
C THR A 217 2.92 -20.63 -6.52
N ARG A 218 1.88 -21.38 -6.15
CA ARG A 218 1.85 -22.18 -4.91
C ARG A 218 3.07 -23.11 -4.79
N SER A 219 3.30 -23.95 -5.80
CA SER A 219 4.42 -24.90 -5.80
C SER A 219 5.79 -24.20 -5.73
N ALA A 220 5.98 -23.11 -6.47
CA ALA A 220 7.23 -22.36 -6.42
C ALA A 220 7.48 -21.72 -5.04
N ILE A 221 6.42 -21.28 -4.36
CA ILE A 221 6.52 -20.74 -2.99
C ILE A 221 6.84 -21.85 -1.98
N GLU A 222 6.27 -23.04 -2.13
CA GLU A 222 6.63 -24.19 -1.28
C GLU A 222 8.10 -24.57 -1.43
N ASP A 223 8.63 -24.57 -2.66
CA ASP A 223 10.06 -24.78 -2.91
C ASP A 223 10.93 -23.70 -2.22
N LEU A 224 10.46 -22.45 -2.18
CA LEU A 224 11.15 -21.35 -1.48
C LEU A 224 11.14 -21.50 0.04
N VAL A 225 10.06 -22.04 0.62
CA VAL A 225 9.99 -22.34 2.05
C VAL A 225 10.94 -23.49 2.39
N ALA A 226 10.95 -24.54 1.56
CA ALA A 226 11.82 -25.70 1.76
C ALA A 226 13.30 -25.38 1.58
N ASP A 227 13.65 -24.51 0.62
CA ASP A 227 15.01 -24.06 0.35
C ASP A 227 15.09 -22.54 0.09
N PRO A 228 15.22 -21.73 1.15
CA PRO A 228 15.35 -20.28 1.03
C PRO A 228 16.57 -19.81 0.22
N SER A 229 17.58 -20.66 0.03
CA SER A 229 18.78 -20.29 -0.75
C SER A 229 18.47 -20.10 -2.23
N ARG A 230 17.35 -20.65 -2.71
CA ARG A 230 16.88 -20.55 -4.10
C ARG A 230 16.02 -19.30 -4.36
N LEU A 231 15.92 -18.37 -3.41
CA LEU A 231 15.11 -17.15 -3.56
C LEU A 231 15.41 -16.37 -4.85
N VAL A 232 16.69 -16.16 -5.13
CA VAL A 232 17.13 -15.39 -6.32
C VAL A 232 16.89 -16.16 -7.63
N GLU A 233 16.80 -17.49 -7.57
CA GLU A 233 16.50 -18.35 -8.73
C GLU A 233 14.99 -18.40 -9.00
N ILE A 234 14.18 -18.69 -7.99
CA ILE A 234 12.75 -19.00 -8.13
C ILE A 234 11.90 -17.74 -8.21
N TYR A 235 12.12 -16.74 -7.33
CA TYR A 235 11.25 -15.57 -7.24
C TYR A 235 11.11 -14.80 -8.57
N PRO A 236 12.17 -14.61 -9.38
CA PRO A 236 12.04 -13.99 -10.70
C PRO A 236 11.20 -14.79 -11.70
N THR A 237 10.91 -16.06 -11.46
CA THR A 237 10.04 -16.87 -12.34
C THR A 237 8.56 -16.74 -12.00
N LEU A 238 8.23 -16.17 -10.84
CA LEU A 238 6.86 -15.99 -10.38
C LEU A 238 6.08 -15.04 -11.30
N GLU A 239 4.78 -15.32 -11.42
CA GLU A 239 3.85 -14.49 -12.18
C GLU A 239 3.80 -13.09 -11.58
N LYS A 240 3.92 -12.06 -12.42
CA LYS A 240 3.78 -10.67 -11.99
C LYS A 240 2.30 -10.28 -12.05
N ILE A 241 1.62 -10.35 -10.91
CA ILE A 241 0.17 -10.10 -10.79
C ILE A 241 -0.17 -9.66 -9.35
N SER A 242 -1.19 -8.82 -9.19
CA SER A 242 -1.66 -8.41 -7.86
C SER A 242 -2.48 -9.51 -7.19
N VAL A 243 -2.52 -9.47 -5.85
CA VAL A 243 -3.40 -10.35 -5.05
C VAL A 243 -4.88 -10.09 -5.36
N ASP A 244 -5.24 -8.86 -5.70
CA ASP A 244 -6.61 -8.46 -6.06
C ASP A 244 -7.10 -9.25 -7.28
N PHE A 245 -6.33 -9.24 -8.38
CA PHE A 245 -6.67 -9.97 -9.61
C PHE A 245 -6.48 -11.49 -9.49
N ALA A 246 -5.45 -11.92 -8.76
CA ALA A 246 -5.11 -13.34 -8.69
C ALA A 246 -6.00 -14.14 -7.74
N VAL A 247 -6.49 -13.49 -6.68
CA VAL A 247 -7.16 -14.14 -5.54
C VAL A 247 -8.50 -13.47 -5.25
N MET A 248 -8.52 -12.19 -4.86
CA MET A 248 -9.73 -11.56 -4.29
C MET A 248 -10.89 -11.49 -5.28
N GLU A 249 -10.65 -11.07 -6.52
CA GLU A 249 -11.67 -11.01 -7.56
C GLU A 249 -12.22 -12.40 -7.91
N PRO A 250 -11.41 -13.42 -8.27
CA PRO A 250 -11.91 -14.78 -8.46
C PRO A 250 -12.69 -15.36 -7.26
N VAL A 251 -12.21 -15.16 -6.03
CA VAL A 251 -12.88 -15.67 -4.82
C VAL A 251 -14.23 -14.99 -4.61
N SER A 252 -14.33 -13.66 -4.81
CA SER A 252 -15.61 -12.94 -4.72
C SER A 252 -16.66 -13.48 -5.70
N LEU A 253 -16.21 -14.00 -6.85
CA LEU A 253 -17.05 -14.62 -7.87
C LEU A 253 -17.28 -16.12 -7.66
N GLY A 254 -16.89 -16.68 -6.51
CA GLY A 254 -17.09 -18.08 -6.16
C GLY A 254 -16.22 -19.07 -6.94
N ARG A 255 -15.04 -18.65 -7.42
CA ARG A 255 -14.13 -19.50 -8.22
C ARG A 255 -13.13 -20.30 -7.40
N ALA A 256 -13.12 -20.17 -6.07
CA ALA A 256 -12.29 -20.95 -5.15
C ALA A 256 -12.99 -21.16 -3.81
N GLY A 257 -12.50 -22.11 -3.00
CA GLY A 257 -13.06 -22.47 -1.70
C GLY A 257 -12.85 -21.45 -0.57
N ALA A 258 -13.31 -20.21 -0.75
CA ALA A 258 -13.29 -19.16 0.27
C ALA A 258 -14.37 -18.10 0.00
N ARG A 259 -14.59 -17.20 0.94
CA ARG A 259 -15.55 -16.09 0.83
C ARG A 259 -14.90 -14.76 1.17
N VAL A 260 -15.19 -13.74 0.36
CA VAL A 260 -14.73 -12.37 0.63
C VAL A 260 -15.77 -11.62 1.45
N VAL A 261 -15.31 -11.01 2.55
CA VAL A 261 -16.13 -10.14 3.41
C VAL A 261 -15.41 -8.82 3.63
N ALA A 262 -16.14 -7.71 3.74
CA ALA A 262 -15.58 -6.39 3.94
C ALA A 262 -15.98 -5.81 5.30
N VAL A 263 -14.99 -5.39 6.07
CA VAL A 263 -15.19 -4.57 7.28
C VAL A 263 -15.21 -3.09 6.87
N PRO A 264 -16.21 -2.28 7.31
CA PRO A 264 -16.23 -0.86 7.01
C PRO A 264 -15.09 -0.12 7.71
N LEU A 265 -14.47 0.81 6.99
CA LEU A 265 -13.50 1.77 7.49
C LEU A 265 -14.11 3.17 7.47
N ASP A 266 -14.68 3.57 8.60
CA ASP A 266 -15.14 4.95 8.81
C ASP A 266 -13.99 5.82 9.32
N ILE A 267 -12.99 5.98 8.45
CA ILE A 267 -11.74 6.69 8.73
C ILE A 267 -11.34 7.53 7.52
N GLN A 268 -10.49 8.53 7.78
CA GLN A 268 -9.71 9.16 6.73
C GLN A 268 -8.64 8.17 6.24
N TRP A 269 -8.79 7.71 5.00
CA TRP A 269 -7.88 6.80 4.34
C TRP A 269 -7.41 7.41 3.02
N TYR A 270 -6.10 7.41 2.80
CA TYR A 270 -5.49 7.92 1.58
C TYR A 270 -4.35 7.01 1.13
N ASP A 271 -4.37 6.58 -0.13
CA ASP A 271 -3.23 5.95 -0.81
C ASP A 271 -2.31 7.04 -1.36
N VAL A 272 -1.09 7.13 -0.83
CA VAL A 272 -0.10 8.12 -1.25
C VAL A 272 0.55 7.66 -2.55
N GLY A 273 -0.11 7.99 -3.65
CA GLY A 273 0.30 7.63 -5.01
C GLY A 273 0.87 8.78 -5.84
N SER A 274 0.78 10.03 -5.38
CA SER A 274 1.11 11.25 -6.14
C SER A 274 1.33 12.46 -5.22
N PHE A 275 1.87 13.55 -5.75
CA PHE A 275 1.97 14.81 -5.00
C PHE A 275 0.61 15.40 -4.62
N GLU A 276 -0.40 15.24 -5.47
CA GLU A 276 -1.78 15.64 -5.17
C GLU A 276 -2.35 14.93 -3.95
N SER A 277 -2.10 13.61 -3.81
CA SER A 277 -2.53 12.84 -2.65
C SER A 277 -1.67 13.12 -1.41
N LEU A 278 -0.39 13.49 -1.58
CA LEU A 278 0.49 13.83 -0.46
C LEU A 278 0.20 15.21 0.14
N ALA A 279 -0.08 16.21 -0.70
CA ALA A 279 -0.10 17.62 -0.30
C ALA A 279 -0.99 17.91 0.93
N PRO A 280 -2.25 17.43 1.02
CA PRO A 280 -3.14 17.69 2.16
C PRO A 280 -2.64 17.18 3.52
N HIS A 281 -1.56 16.40 3.53
CA HIS A 281 -0.98 15.81 4.73
C HIS A 281 0.30 16.49 5.20
N LEU A 282 0.77 17.50 4.48
CA LEU A 282 1.87 18.35 4.92
C LEU A 282 1.34 19.62 5.60
N PRO A 283 2.15 20.25 6.47
CA PRO A 283 1.83 21.55 7.03
C PRO A 283 1.51 22.56 5.93
N ASP A 284 0.49 23.40 6.15
CA ASP A 284 0.13 24.47 5.22
C ASP A 284 0.45 25.86 5.78
N ASP A 285 0.55 26.83 4.87
CA ASP A 285 0.56 28.25 5.21
C ASP A 285 -0.87 28.84 5.19
N ARG A 286 -1.00 30.11 5.55
CA ARG A 286 -2.28 30.84 5.56
C ARG A 286 -2.95 30.98 4.17
N HIS A 287 -2.25 30.63 3.11
CA HIS A 287 -2.72 30.69 1.72
C HIS A 287 -2.99 29.28 1.16
N GLY A 288 -2.96 28.24 2.01
CA GLY A 288 -3.19 26.86 1.61
C GLY A 288 -2.04 26.27 0.78
N ASN A 289 -0.84 26.85 0.84
CA ASN A 289 0.34 26.19 0.28
C ASN A 289 0.85 25.15 1.28
N HIS A 290 0.93 23.91 0.86
CA HIS A 290 1.54 22.82 1.61
C HIS A 290 3.06 22.91 1.50
N VAL A 291 3.76 23.02 2.62
CA VAL A 291 5.17 23.39 2.66
C VAL A 291 6.05 22.35 3.37
N GLY A 292 7.22 22.11 2.80
CA GLY A 292 8.29 21.32 3.40
C GLY A 292 9.65 21.97 3.19
N GLY A 293 10.40 22.17 4.27
CA GLY A 293 11.70 22.88 4.23
C GLY A 293 11.56 24.40 4.12
N LEU A 294 12.65 25.09 3.78
CA LEU A 294 12.68 26.56 3.73
C LEU A 294 12.07 27.07 2.42
N THR A 295 10.85 27.62 2.50
CA THR A 295 10.08 28.12 1.35
C THR A 295 9.62 29.56 1.55
N VAL A 296 9.48 30.32 0.45
CA VAL A 296 8.90 31.67 0.43
C VAL A 296 7.90 31.76 -0.73
N SER A 297 6.70 32.25 -0.48
CA SER A 297 5.65 32.45 -1.47
C SER A 297 5.22 33.92 -1.52
N LEU A 298 4.98 34.43 -2.73
CA LEU A 298 4.38 35.75 -2.98
C LEU A 298 3.22 35.58 -3.95
N ASP A 299 2.04 36.10 -3.62
CA ASP A 299 0.85 36.01 -4.48
C ASP A 299 0.62 34.59 -5.05
N SER A 300 0.76 33.56 -4.20
CA SER A 300 0.71 32.15 -4.59
C SER A 300 -0.14 31.36 -3.59
N ASP A 301 -1.00 30.45 -4.09
CA ASP A 301 -1.94 29.67 -3.27
C ASP A 301 -2.13 28.23 -3.77
N GLY A 302 -2.53 27.36 -2.83
CA GLY A 302 -2.88 25.96 -3.13
C GLY A 302 -1.74 25.12 -3.70
N ASN A 303 -0.48 25.52 -3.51
CA ASN A 303 0.68 24.80 -4.05
C ASN A 303 1.17 23.71 -3.10
N LEU A 304 1.98 22.79 -3.62
CA LEU A 304 2.87 21.95 -2.84
C LEU A 304 4.31 22.42 -3.07
N LEU A 305 4.99 22.92 -2.04
CA LEU A 305 6.33 23.48 -2.12
C LEU A 305 7.27 22.69 -1.21
N ILE A 306 8.13 21.86 -1.79
CA ILE A 306 9.07 21.02 -1.03
C ILE A 306 10.50 21.41 -1.41
N ASN A 307 11.31 21.73 -0.41
CA ASN A 307 12.72 22.06 -0.57
C ASN A 307 13.58 21.19 0.36
N GLN A 308 14.21 20.16 -0.22
CA GLN A 308 15.12 19.26 0.49
C GLN A 308 16.59 19.71 0.44
N ARG A 309 16.89 20.82 -0.23
CA ARG A 309 18.28 21.31 -0.38
C ARG A 309 18.75 21.99 0.90
N PRO A 310 19.86 21.53 1.51
CA PRO A 310 20.42 22.21 2.67
C PRO A 310 20.93 23.60 2.28
N ASN A 311 20.65 24.61 3.11
CA ASN A 311 21.09 26.00 2.91
C ASN A 311 20.59 26.69 1.62
N ALA A 312 19.45 26.27 1.08
CA ALA A 312 18.78 26.94 -0.03
C ALA A 312 17.36 27.35 0.33
N VAL A 313 16.83 28.38 -0.33
CA VAL A 313 15.41 28.77 -0.27
C VAL A 313 14.71 28.39 -1.57
N LEU A 314 13.50 27.84 -1.47
CA LEU A 314 12.57 27.72 -2.60
C LEU A 314 11.62 28.92 -2.58
N ALA A 315 11.76 29.83 -3.54
CA ALA A 315 10.91 31.01 -3.67
C ALA A 315 10.01 30.91 -4.91
N VAL A 316 8.71 31.16 -4.75
CA VAL A 316 7.72 31.18 -5.84
C VAL A 316 6.90 32.47 -5.81
N ALA A 317 6.49 32.94 -6.98
CA ALA A 317 5.61 34.09 -7.12
C ALA A 317 4.56 33.87 -8.22
N GLY A 318 3.28 34.20 -7.96
CA GLY A 318 2.19 34.01 -8.93
C GLY A 318 1.90 32.56 -9.29
N LEU A 319 2.26 31.59 -8.43
CA LEU A 319 2.06 30.17 -8.67
C LEU A 319 0.77 29.70 -8.01
N HIS A 320 -0.05 28.93 -8.72
CA HIS A 320 -1.32 28.42 -8.20
C HIS A 320 -1.47 26.93 -8.52
N ARG A 321 -1.79 26.13 -7.50
CA ARG A 321 -2.08 24.69 -7.66
C ARG A 321 -0.97 23.89 -8.35
N MET A 322 0.28 24.25 -8.09
CA MET A 322 1.47 23.58 -8.63
C MET A 322 2.18 22.79 -7.54
N ALA A 323 2.76 21.65 -7.91
CA ALA A 323 3.81 21.01 -7.12
C ALA A 323 5.18 21.51 -7.60
N VAL A 324 5.96 22.08 -6.70
CA VAL A 324 7.36 22.48 -6.90
C VAL A 324 8.21 21.76 -5.88
N VAL A 325 9.03 20.82 -6.35
CA VAL A 325 9.77 19.90 -5.50
C VAL A 325 11.25 19.98 -5.88
N ALA A 326 12.04 20.55 -5.00
CA ALA A 326 13.47 20.79 -5.20
C ALA A 326 14.31 19.90 -4.29
N THR A 327 15.18 19.11 -4.92
CA THR A 327 16.23 18.30 -4.28
C THR A 327 17.60 18.76 -4.76
N ASP A 328 18.67 18.18 -4.22
CA ASP A 328 20.04 18.49 -4.66
C ASP A 328 20.31 18.11 -6.13
N ARG A 329 19.55 17.16 -6.68
CA ARG A 329 19.78 16.60 -8.02
C ARG A 329 18.80 17.08 -9.08
N ALA A 330 17.56 17.38 -8.69
CA ALA A 330 16.51 17.73 -9.63
C ALA A 330 15.47 18.65 -8.99
N THR A 331 14.82 19.44 -9.85
CA THR A 331 13.63 20.20 -9.49
C THR A 331 12.49 19.78 -10.40
N LEU A 332 11.37 19.35 -9.82
CA LEU A 332 10.13 19.10 -10.54
C LEU A 332 9.19 20.29 -10.37
N VAL A 333 8.54 20.66 -11.47
CA VAL A 333 7.40 21.58 -11.48
C VAL A 333 6.29 20.94 -12.30
N VAL A 334 5.14 20.71 -11.69
CA VAL A 334 3.99 20.08 -12.36
C VAL A 334 2.68 20.61 -11.78
N PRO A 335 1.61 20.79 -12.57
CA PRO A 335 0.29 21.03 -12.00
C PRO A 335 -0.10 19.90 -11.05
N LEU A 336 -0.64 20.21 -9.87
CA LEU A 336 -1.01 19.19 -8.89
C LEU A 336 -1.94 18.13 -9.49
N SER A 337 -2.93 18.56 -10.27
CA SER A 337 -3.89 17.67 -10.95
C SER A 337 -3.26 16.76 -12.02
N GLU A 338 -2.02 17.01 -12.42
CA GLU A 338 -1.27 16.21 -13.39
C GLU A 338 -0.15 15.38 -12.75
N SER A 339 -0.12 15.28 -11.41
CA SER A 339 0.93 14.58 -10.67
C SER A 339 1.13 13.11 -11.10
N GLN A 340 0.11 12.46 -11.69
CA GLN A 340 0.25 11.10 -12.21
C GLN A 340 1.23 11.01 -13.39
N LYS A 341 1.39 12.09 -14.18
CA LYS A 341 2.30 12.15 -15.35
C LYS A 341 3.78 12.12 -14.95
N VAL A 342 4.11 12.33 -13.67
CA VAL A 342 5.51 12.30 -13.18
C VAL A 342 6.18 10.98 -13.51
N LYS A 343 5.45 9.85 -13.48
CA LYS A 343 5.99 8.55 -13.88
C LYS A 343 6.53 8.55 -15.32
N ASP A 344 5.79 9.16 -16.25
CA ASP A 344 6.18 9.23 -17.66
C ASP A 344 7.33 10.22 -17.85
N LEU A 345 7.33 11.33 -17.10
CA LEU A 345 8.42 12.30 -17.08
C LEU A 345 9.74 11.67 -16.60
N VAL A 346 9.71 10.82 -15.58
CA VAL A 346 10.89 10.09 -15.09
C VAL A 346 11.49 9.19 -16.19
N ALA A 347 10.64 8.54 -16.99
CA ALA A 347 11.12 7.73 -18.12
C ALA A 347 11.83 8.60 -19.17
N GLU A 348 11.33 9.82 -19.41
CA GLU A 348 11.97 10.78 -20.31
C GLU A 348 13.30 11.31 -19.76
N VAL A 349 13.37 11.62 -18.45
CA VAL A 349 14.63 12.01 -17.77
C VAL A 349 15.68 10.91 -17.93
N ALA A 350 15.31 9.66 -17.67
CA ALA A 350 16.21 8.51 -17.83
C ALA A 350 16.73 8.38 -19.27
N ALA A 351 15.87 8.63 -20.26
CA ALA A 351 16.20 8.52 -21.68
C ALA A 351 17.08 9.67 -22.19
N GLN A 352 16.81 10.92 -21.76
CA GLN A 352 17.51 12.10 -22.27
C GLN A 352 18.82 12.38 -21.55
N VAL A 353 18.85 12.22 -20.22
CA VAL A 353 19.98 12.65 -19.38
C VAL A 353 20.55 11.56 -18.46
N GLY A 354 19.93 10.37 -18.46
CA GLY A 354 20.45 9.18 -17.78
C GLY A 354 19.72 8.81 -16.49
N GLY A 355 19.79 7.52 -16.12
CA GLY A 355 19.07 6.96 -14.97
C GLY A 355 19.52 7.47 -13.60
N GLU A 356 20.67 8.14 -13.50
CA GLU A 356 21.16 8.72 -12.25
C GLU A 356 20.35 9.95 -11.76
N PHE A 357 19.60 10.56 -12.69
CA PHE A 357 18.66 11.65 -12.42
C PHE A 357 17.21 11.17 -12.34
N ALA A 358 16.93 9.89 -12.59
CA ALA A 358 15.60 9.31 -12.69
C ALA A 358 15.17 8.50 -11.44
#